data_AF-A0A4R7YM14-F1
#
_entry.id   AF-A0A4R7YM14-F1
#
_cell.length_a   1.000
_cell.length_b   1.000
_cell.length_c   1.000
_cell.angle_alpha   90.00
_cell.angle_beta   90.00
_cell.angle_gamma   90.00
#
_symmetry.space_group_name_H-M   'P 1'
#
loop_
_entity.id
_entity.type
_entity.pdbx_description
1 polymer ?
#
loop_
_entity_poly.entity_id
_entity_poly.type
_entity_poly.pdbx_seq_one_letter_code
_entity_poly.pdbx_strand_id
1 'polypeptide(L)'
;MLYSLLILAHILSDFTFQSENTSKNKRKSNFTLLKHGIIVFVISYILTIYYFSLSYFFMILFLSLLHIAVDYIKVRLTDKLSNYSLELIISDQLLHLLVIFIITPFFNPVSNPELLAFFKELTNIYPALASLTEAKISFLLITLTVIIFNFKAATILVRETLSKYKSNITREGDKGEAIGNLERLLIIVFIFFEYYSLIGLMFTAKSLIRFKEIEVKAEKNSSFVEYYLIGSFISILIAISTGSLIKIFSYLWI
;
A
#
# COMPACT_ATOMS: atom_id res chain seq x y z
N MET A 1 -1.87 -17.25 -5.42
CA MET A 1 -2.73 -16.19 -6.04
C MET A 1 -3.75 -15.58 -5.08
N LEU A 2 -4.47 -16.34 -4.25
CA LEU A 2 -5.49 -15.74 -3.36
C LEU A 2 -4.94 -14.65 -2.42
N TYR A 3 -3.84 -14.91 -1.70
CA TYR A 3 -3.26 -13.92 -0.79
C TYR A 3 -2.84 -12.63 -1.50
N SER A 4 -2.22 -12.72 -2.69
CA SER A 4 -1.85 -11.53 -3.47
C SER A 4 -3.09 -10.71 -3.88
N LEU A 5 -4.22 -11.36 -4.19
CA LEU A 5 -5.48 -10.67 -4.48
C LEU A 5 -6.09 -10.02 -3.23
N LEU A 6 -6.11 -10.71 -2.09
CA LEU A 6 -6.63 -10.16 -0.83
C LEU A 6 -5.81 -8.99 -0.31
N ILE A 7 -4.48 -9.06 -0.41
CA ILE A 7 -3.59 -7.96 -0.04
C ILE A 7 -3.78 -6.77 -0.99
N LEU A 8 -3.91 -7.02 -2.30
CA LEU A 8 -4.24 -5.97 -3.26
C LEU A 8 -5.59 -5.31 -2.96
N ALA A 9 -6.61 -6.12 -2.65
CA ALA A 9 -7.93 -5.64 -2.28
C ALA A 9 -7.87 -4.74 -1.03
N HIS A 10 -7.16 -5.18 0.00
CA HIS A 10 -6.91 -4.40 1.22
C HIS A 10 -6.30 -3.03 0.91
N ILE A 11 -5.17 -3.01 0.17
CA ILE A 11 -4.49 -1.76 -0.19
C ILE A 11 -5.38 -0.84 -1.04
N LEU A 12 -6.15 -1.39 -1.98
CA LEU A 12 -7.08 -0.60 -2.78
C LEU A 12 -8.19 0.01 -1.92
N SER A 13 -8.80 -0.79 -1.04
CA SER A 13 -9.87 -0.31 -0.16
C SER A 13 -9.39 0.79 0.77
N ASP A 14 -8.27 0.61 1.47
CA ASP A 14 -7.79 1.52 2.51
C ASP A 14 -7.07 2.77 1.99
N PHE A 15 -6.45 2.71 0.81
CA PHE A 15 -5.63 3.83 0.31
C PHE A 15 -6.10 4.42 -1.01
N THR A 16 -6.92 3.71 -1.77
CA THR A 16 -7.44 4.20 -3.06
C THR A 16 -8.89 4.63 -2.95
N PHE A 17 -9.75 3.80 -2.34
CA PHE A 17 -11.18 4.08 -2.23
C PHE A 17 -11.56 4.82 -0.93
N GLN A 18 -10.67 4.82 0.07
CA GLN A 18 -10.83 5.65 1.26
C GLN A 18 -10.24 7.04 1.05
N SER A 19 -11.10 8.07 1.01
CA SER A 19 -10.65 9.46 0.96
C SER A 19 -10.17 9.96 2.34
N GLU A 20 -9.32 11.00 2.38
CA GLU A 20 -8.95 11.69 3.62
C GLU A 20 -10.19 12.19 4.40
N ASN A 21 -11.22 12.61 3.66
CA ASN A 21 -12.47 13.08 4.25
C ASN A 21 -13.24 11.92 4.90
N THR A 22 -13.26 10.75 4.26
CA THR A 22 -13.83 9.51 4.82
C THR A 22 -13.08 9.12 6.11
N SER A 23 -11.75 9.20 6.12
CA SER A 23 -10.95 8.89 7.32
C SER A 23 -11.24 9.84 8.49
N LYS A 24 -11.42 11.14 8.24
CA LYS A 24 -11.78 12.12 9.27
C LYS A 24 -13.22 11.92 9.76
N ASN A 25 -14.14 11.57 8.86
CA ASN A 25 -15.55 11.37 9.17
C ASN A 25 -15.85 10.03 9.87
N LYS A 26 -14.99 9.00 9.73
CA LYS A 26 -15.06 7.75 10.51
C LYS A 26 -15.08 8.01 12.02
N ARG A 27 -14.48 9.11 12.50
CA ARG A 27 -14.53 9.51 13.92
C ARG A 27 -15.89 10.04 14.36
N LYS A 28 -16.71 10.54 13.42
CA LYS A 28 -17.96 11.23 13.70
C LYS A 28 -19.19 10.37 13.43
N SER A 29 -19.07 9.31 12.63
CA SER A 29 -20.21 8.48 12.23
C SER A 29 -19.85 7.02 11.99
N ASN A 30 -20.52 6.12 12.73
CA ASN A 30 -20.46 4.68 12.51
C ASN A 30 -20.96 4.29 11.10
N PHE A 31 -21.80 5.11 10.48
CA PHE A 31 -22.28 4.86 9.11
C PHE A 31 -21.17 4.99 8.07
N THR A 32 -20.24 5.94 8.26
CA THR A 32 -19.06 6.07 7.39
C THR A 32 -18.13 4.85 7.52
N LEU A 33 -18.01 4.29 8.73
CA LEU A 33 -17.27 3.06 8.96
C LEU A 33 -17.92 1.85 8.26
N LEU A 34 -19.24 1.69 8.36
CA LEU A 34 -19.97 0.62 7.68
C LEU A 34 -19.86 0.72 6.15
N LYS A 35 -19.98 1.94 5.59
CA LYS A 35 -19.77 2.17 4.16
C LYS A 35 -18.39 1.71 3.69
N HIS A 36 -17.35 1.97 4.48
CA HIS A 36 -16.01 1.49 4.18
C HIS A 36 -15.93 -0.04 4.21
N GLY A 37 -16.52 -0.68 5.22
CA GLY A 37 -16.56 -2.13 5.29
C GLY A 37 -17.27 -2.78 4.10
N ILE A 38 -18.32 -2.14 3.54
CA ILE A 38 -18.96 -2.59 2.30
C ILE A 38 -18.00 -2.48 1.12
N ILE A 39 -17.22 -1.40 1.01
CA ILE A 39 -16.19 -1.26 -0.03
C ILE A 39 -15.14 -2.37 0.11
N VAL A 40 -14.66 -2.65 1.33
CA VAL A 40 -13.71 -3.76 1.60
C VAL A 40 -14.31 -5.09 1.13
N PHE A 41 -15.55 -5.37 1.48
CA PHE A 41 -16.25 -6.58 1.05
C PHE A 41 -16.34 -6.68 -0.48
N VAL A 42 -16.86 -5.64 -1.14
CA VAL A 42 -17.10 -5.64 -2.59
C VAL A 42 -15.79 -5.77 -3.37
N ILE A 43 -14.77 -4.98 -3.02
CA ILE A 43 -13.47 -5.04 -3.73
C ILE A 43 -12.79 -6.38 -3.51
N SER A 44 -12.79 -6.91 -2.28
CA SER A 44 -12.23 -8.23 -1.98
C SER A 44 -12.95 -9.30 -2.78
N TYR A 45 -14.28 -9.30 -2.77
CA TYR A 45 -15.10 -10.29 -3.46
C TYR A 45 -14.90 -10.26 -4.98
N ILE A 46 -14.91 -9.07 -5.61
CA ILE A 46 -14.72 -8.92 -7.06
C ILE A 46 -13.34 -9.41 -7.48
N LEU A 47 -12.27 -8.97 -6.80
CA LEU A 47 -10.90 -9.35 -7.18
C LEU A 47 -10.63 -10.85 -7.03
N THR A 48 -11.37 -11.51 -6.15
CA THR A 48 -11.15 -12.92 -5.83
C THR A 48 -12.27 -13.84 -6.32
N ILE A 49 -13.10 -13.36 -7.24
CA ILE A 49 -14.27 -14.07 -7.76
C ILE A 49 -13.92 -15.47 -8.29
N TYR A 50 -12.68 -15.68 -8.73
CA TYR A 50 -12.13 -17.00 -9.11
C TYR A 50 -12.32 -18.12 -8.07
N TYR A 51 -12.43 -17.77 -6.79
CA TYR A 51 -12.64 -18.72 -5.67
C TYR A 51 -14.11 -18.84 -5.25
N PHE A 52 -15.05 -18.39 -6.09
CA PHE A 52 -16.47 -18.33 -5.77
C PHE A 52 -17.02 -19.66 -5.24
N SER A 53 -17.54 -19.61 -4.01
CA SER A 53 -18.31 -20.68 -3.37
C SER A 53 -19.07 -20.08 -2.19
N LEU A 54 -20.03 -20.83 -1.62
CA LEU A 54 -20.77 -20.37 -0.45
C LEU A 54 -19.84 -20.21 0.78
N SER A 55 -18.91 -21.14 1.00
CA SER A 55 -17.88 -21.02 2.05
C SER A 55 -17.03 -19.78 1.85
N TYR A 56 -16.60 -19.53 0.60
CA TYR A 56 -15.79 -18.37 0.25
C TYR A 56 -16.50 -17.03 0.47
N PHE A 57 -17.79 -16.96 0.14
CA PHE A 57 -18.62 -15.78 0.42
C PHE A 57 -18.62 -15.44 1.92
N PHE A 58 -18.82 -16.45 2.78
CA PHE A 58 -18.78 -16.25 4.23
C PHE A 58 -17.38 -15.90 4.73
N MET A 59 -16.32 -16.42 4.12
CA MET A 59 -14.94 -16.01 4.42
C MET A 59 -14.74 -14.51 4.19
N ILE A 60 -15.14 -13.98 3.02
CA ILE A 60 -14.97 -12.56 2.68
C ILE A 60 -15.88 -11.67 3.53
N LEU A 61 -17.10 -12.12 3.82
CA LEU A 61 -17.99 -11.43 4.76
C LEU A 61 -17.34 -11.32 6.14
N PHE A 62 -16.78 -12.43 6.65
CA PHE A 62 -16.14 -12.45 7.96
C PHE A 62 -14.87 -11.59 8.00
N LEU A 63 -14.01 -11.64 6.97
CA LEU A 63 -12.85 -10.76 6.84
C LEU A 63 -13.26 -9.28 6.84
N SER A 64 -14.34 -8.93 6.15
CA SER A 64 -14.84 -7.54 6.10
C SER A 64 -15.39 -7.07 7.44
N LEU A 65 -16.07 -7.95 8.19
CA LEU A 65 -16.52 -7.65 9.54
C LEU A 65 -15.35 -7.45 10.51
N LEU A 66 -14.30 -8.27 10.41
CA LEU A 66 -13.09 -8.09 11.20
C LEU A 66 -12.36 -6.81 10.84
N HIS A 67 -12.32 -6.43 9.55
CA HIS A 67 -11.77 -5.16 9.11
C HIS A 67 -12.53 -3.97 9.75
N ILE A 68 -13.86 -4.02 9.77
CA ILE A 68 -14.68 -3.00 10.46
C ILE A 68 -14.32 -2.94 11.96
N ALA A 69 -14.15 -4.10 12.60
CA ALA A 69 -13.82 -4.19 14.02
C ALA A 69 -12.43 -3.58 14.33
N VAL A 70 -11.41 -3.87 13.51
CA VAL A 70 -10.06 -3.30 13.64
C VAL A 70 -10.11 -1.78 13.46
N ASP A 71 -10.76 -1.28 12.40
CA ASP A 71 -10.92 0.16 12.16
C ASP A 71 -11.65 0.86 13.32
N TYR A 72 -12.69 0.22 13.87
CA TYR A 72 -13.46 0.74 15.00
C TYR A 72 -12.61 0.88 16.27
N ILE A 73 -11.74 -0.09 16.54
CA ILE A 73 -10.78 -0.06 17.66
C ILE A 73 -9.77 1.05 17.42
N LYS A 74 -9.18 1.13 16.22
CA LYS A 74 -8.22 2.17 15.84
C LYS A 74 -8.78 3.57 16.08
N VAL A 75 -10.03 3.84 15.66
CA VAL A 75 -10.68 5.14 15.85
C VAL A 75 -10.72 5.52 17.34
N ARG A 76 -11.08 4.59 18.23
CA ARG A 76 -11.11 4.84 19.69
C ARG A 76 -9.74 5.04 20.31
N LEU A 77 -8.73 4.32 19.81
CA LEU A 77 -7.37 4.47 20.30
C LEU A 77 -6.74 5.77 19.85
N THR A 78 -7.13 6.29 18.68
CA THR A 78 -6.54 7.50 18.12
C THR A 78 -6.78 8.74 19.00
N ASP A 79 -7.93 8.82 19.67
CA ASP A 79 -8.23 9.93 20.57
C ASP A 79 -7.41 9.87 21.88
N LYS A 80 -6.96 8.68 22.28
CA LYS A 80 -6.14 8.47 23.49
C LYS A 80 -4.63 8.51 23.21
N LEU A 81 -4.21 8.12 22.01
CA LEU A 81 -2.81 7.89 21.64
C LEU A 81 -2.36 8.83 20.50
N SER A 82 -2.79 10.09 20.55
CA SER A 82 -2.51 11.09 19.50
C SER A 82 -1.01 11.29 19.22
N ASN A 83 -0.14 11.12 20.23
CA ASN A 83 1.32 11.22 20.09
C ASN A 83 1.95 10.04 19.32
N TYR A 84 1.21 8.94 19.15
CA TYR A 84 1.65 7.69 18.52
C TYR A 84 0.92 7.42 17.20
N SER A 85 0.63 8.48 16.44
CA SER A 85 -0.16 8.40 15.20
C SER A 85 0.47 7.49 14.14
N LEU A 86 1.78 7.56 13.94
CA LEU A 86 2.52 6.72 13.00
C LEU A 86 2.43 5.24 13.39
N GLU A 87 2.67 4.96 14.67
CA GLU A 87 2.67 3.63 15.26
C GLU A 87 1.27 3.00 15.16
N LEU A 88 0.21 3.79 15.36
CA LEU A 88 -1.17 3.38 15.14
C LEU A 88 -1.47 3.05 13.68
N ILE A 89 -0.99 3.85 12.73
CA ILE A 89 -1.16 3.57 11.30
C ILE A 89 -0.45 2.27 10.91
N ILE A 90 0.79 2.07 11.35
CA ILE A 90 1.56 0.85 11.04
C ILE A 90 0.89 -0.37 11.68
N SER A 91 0.51 -0.28 12.96
CA SER A 91 -0.12 -1.39 13.70
C SER A 91 -1.45 -1.80 13.08
N ASP A 92 -2.26 -0.82 12.65
CA ASP A 92 -3.53 -1.06 11.96
C ASP A 92 -3.33 -1.88 10.67
N GLN A 93 -2.37 -1.50 9.84
CA GLN A 93 -2.07 -2.22 8.60
C GLN A 93 -1.53 -3.63 8.86
N LEU A 94 -0.68 -3.80 9.88
CA LEU A 94 -0.19 -5.11 10.29
C LEU A 94 -1.33 -6.01 10.81
N LEU A 95 -2.27 -5.46 11.58
CA LEU A 95 -3.42 -6.21 12.08
C LEU A 95 -4.35 -6.68 10.94
N HIS A 96 -4.64 -5.83 9.96
CA HIS A 96 -5.43 -6.24 8.79
C HIS A 96 -4.76 -7.35 7.99
N LEU A 97 -3.44 -7.26 7.77
CA LEU A 97 -2.68 -8.33 7.11
C LEU A 97 -2.69 -9.62 7.93
N LEU A 98 -2.47 -9.53 9.25
CA LEU A 98 -2.52 -10.69 10.15
C LEU A 98 -3.90 -11.37 10.11
N VAL A 99 -4.98 -10.59 10.11
CA VAL A 99 -6.35 -11.11 9.97
C VAL A 99 -6.51 -11.88 8.67
N ILE A 100 -6.03 -11.37 7.54
CA ILE A 100 -6.05 -12.09 6.26
C ILE A 100 -5.32 -13.43 6.39
N PHE A 101 -4.08 -13.43 6.89
CA PHE A 101 -3.28 -14.66 6.98
C PHE A 101 -3.85 -15.70 7.95
N ILE A 102 -4.41 -15.26 9.07
CA ILE A 102 -4.95 -16.15 10.11
C ILE A 102 -6.31 -16.70 9.67
N ILE A 103 -7.20 -15.88 9.12
CA ILE A 103 -8.59 -16.28 8.87
C ILE A 103 -8.74 -17.11 7.59
N THR A 104 -8.00 -16.77 6.52
CA THR A 104 -8.17 -17.43 5.22
C THR A 104 -8.04 -18.97 5.26
N PRO A 105 -7.07 -19.58 5.98
CA PRO A 105 -6.94 -21.04 6.04
C PRO A 105 -8.15 -21.77 6.65
N PHE A 106 -8.89 -21.16 7.59
CA PHE A 106 -10.02 -21.82 8.25
C PHE A 106 -11.19 -22.14 7.31
N PHE A 107 -11.26 -21.46 6.16
CA PHE A 107 -12.33 -21.63 5.19
C PHE A 107 -11.94 -22.56 4.02
N ASN A 108 -10.67 -23.01 3.97
CA ASN A 108 -10.12 -23.86 2.92
C ASN A 108 -10.55 -23.42 1.50
N PRO A 109 -10.22 -22.19 1.07
CA PRO A 109 -10.66 -21.67 -0.21
C PRO A 109 -10.06 -22.48 -1.37
N VAL A 110 -10.93 -23.02 -2.22
CA VAL A 110 -10.56 -23.75 -3.45
C VAL A 110 -11.08 -22.99 -4.66
N SER A 111 -10.32 -23.03 -5.76
CA SER A 111 -10.75 -22.45 -7.04
C SER A 111 -12.07 -23.06 -7.48
N ASN A 112 -12.98 -22.23 -7.98
CA ASN A 112 -14.26 -22.70 -8.48
C ASN A 112 -14.05 -23.54 -9.77
N PRO A 113 -14.56 -24.77 -9.86
CA PRO A 113 -14.35 -25.64 -11.03
C PRO A 113 -14.87 -25.07 -12.35
N GLU A 114 -16.01 -24.37 -12.33
CA GLU A 114 -16.62 -23.78 -13.52
C GLU A 114 -15.79 -22.60 -14.03
N LEU A 115 -15.32 -21.74 -13.12
CA LEU A 115 -14.41 -20.64 -13.48
C LEU A 115 -13.06 -21.18 -13.96
N LEU A 116 -12.53 -22.23 -13.34
CA LEU A 116 -11.32 -22.90 -13.80
C LEU A 116 -11.50 -23.46 -15.23
N ALA A 117 -12.64 -24.08 -15.52
CA ALA A 117 -12.95 -24.57 -16.86
C ALA A 117 -13.03 -23.43 -17.88
N PHE A 118 -13.69 -22.32 -17.53
CA PHE A 118 -13.76 -21.11 -18.36
C PHE A 118 -12.37 -20.55 -18.68
N PHE A 119 -11.49 -20.41 -17.69
CA PHE A 119 -10.12 -19.93 -17.93
C PHE A 119 -9.28 -20.91 -18.76
N LYS A 120 -9.50 -22.23 -18.62
CA LYS A 120 -8.88 -23.23 -19.51
C LYS A 120 -9.35 -23.08 -20.96
N GLU A 121 -10.64 -22.87 -21.18
CA GLU A 121 -11.20 -22.63 -22.52
C GLU A 121 -10.62 -21.34 -23.14
N LEU A 122 -10.56 -20.25 -22.39
CA LEU A 122 -9.91 -19.01 -22.83
C LEU A 122 -8.43 -19.24 -23.21
N THR A 123 -7.72 -20.06 -22.44
CA THR A 123 -6.32 -20.39 -22.72
C THR A 123 -6.17 -21.21 -24.00
N ASN A 124 -7.14 -22.07 -24.32
CA ASN A 124 -7.17 -22.81 -25.59
C ASN A 124 -7.42 -21.89 -26.78
N ILE A 125 -8.28 -20.88 -26.64
CA ILE A 125 -8.55 -19.87 -27.68
C ILE A 125 -7.33 -18.94 -27.87
N TYR A 126 -6.67 -18.57 -26.77
CA TYR A 126 -5.51 -17.68 -26.77
C TYR A 126 -4.29 -18.35 -26.11
N PRO A 127 -3.52 -19.18 -26.85
CA PRO A 127 -2.40 -19.94 -26.29
C PRO A 127 -1.33 -19.09 -25.61
N ALA A 128 -1.18 -17.82 -25.98
CA ALA A 128 -0.28 -16.88 -25.32
C ALA A 128 -0.59 -16.72 -23.80
N LEU A 129 -1.86 -16.87 -23.40
CA LEU A 129 -2.29 -16.83 -22.00
C LEU A 129 -1.76 -18.02 -21.18
N ALA A 130 -1.42 -19.15 -21.82
CA ALA A 130 -0.86 -20.31 -21.13
C ALA A 130 0.47 -20.00 -20.43
N SER A 131 1.17 -18.96 -20.90
CA SER A 131 2.40 -18.48 -20.28
C SER A 131 2.20 -17.78 -18.93
N LEU A 132 0.97 -17.35 -18.60
CA LEU A 132 0.59 -16.67 -17.36
C LEU A 132 0.22 -17.68 -16.27
N THR A 133 1.24 -18.33 -15.70
CA THR A 133 1.04 -19.23 -14.56
C THR A 133 0.51 -18.48 -13.34
N GLU A 134 -0.14 -19.19 -12.41
CA GLU A 134 -0.60 -18.59 -11.14
C GLU A 134 0.53 -17.91 -10.36
N ALA A 135 1.75 -18.43 -10.46
CA ALA A 135 2.97 -17.85 -9.93
C ALA A 135 3.24 -16.45 -10.51
N LYS A 136 3.27 -16.33 -11.84
CA LYS A 136 3.51 -15.05 -12.53
C LYS A 136 2.39 -14.04 -12.28
N ILE A 137 1.14 -14.50 -12.24
CA ILE A 137 0.00 -13.65 -11.88
C ILE A 137 0.14 -13.15 -10.44
N SER A 138 0.49 -14.03 -9.49
CA SER A 138 0.72 -13.65 -8.09
C SER A 138 1.84 -12.62 -7.97
N PHE A 139 2.93 -12.80 -8.70
CA PHE A 139 4.05 -11.85 -8.75
C PHE A 139 3.64 -10.48 -9.32
N LEU A 140 2.88 -10.46 -10.43
CA LEU A 140 2.36 -9.24 -11.02
C LEU A 140 1.43 -8.49 -10.06
N LEU A 141 0.55 -9.21 -9.36
CA LEU A 141 -0.37 -8.64 -8.37
C LEU A 141 0.38 -8.03 -7.19
N ILE A 142 1.39 -8.72 -6.64
CA ILE A 142 2.22 -8.18 -5.55
C ILE A 142 2.99 -6.94 -6.02
N THR A 143 3.53 -6.97 -7.23
CA THR A 143 4.22 -5.82 -7.83
C THR A 143 3.27 -4.63 -7.93
N LEU A 144 2.04 -4.84 -8.41
CA LEU A 144 1.00 -3.81 -8.48
C LEU A 144 0.64 -3.28 -7.09
N THR A 145 0.46 -4.15 -6.10
CA THR A 145 0.21 -3.78 -4.70
C THR A 145 1.31 -2.85 -4.18
N VAL A 146 2.58 -3.20 -4.40
CA VAL A 146 3.72 -2.41 -3.95
C VAL A 146 3.77 -1.04 -4.63
N ILE A 147 3.47 -0.98 -5.93
CA ILE A 147 3.41 0.30 -6.66
C ILE A 147 2.31 1.19 -6.07
N ILE A 148 1.08 0.67 -5.91
CA ILE A 148 -0.05 1.43 -5.35
C ILE A 148 0.27 1.88 -3.91
N PHE A 149 0.85 1.00 -3.10
CA PHE A 149 1.30 1.34 -1.75
C PHE A 149 2.29 2.51 -1.76
N ASN A 150 3.28 2.51 -2.65
CA ASN A 150 4.27 3.58 -2.74
C ASN A 150 3.70 4.91 -3.24
N PHE A 151 2.64 4.89 -4.04
CA PHE A 151 1.97 6.09 -4.53
C PHE A 151 1.01 6.70 -3.51
N LYS A 152 0.39 5.86 -2.67
CA LYS A 152 -0.66 6.29 -1.72
C LYS A 152 -0.20 6.18 -0.27
N ALA A 153 -0.05 4.97 0.24
CA ALA A 153 0.25 4.71 1.64
C ALA A 153 1.60 5.31 2.08
N ALA A 154 2.66 5.15 1.27
CA ALA A 154 3.97 5.71 1.59
C ALA A 154 3.95 7.24 1.71
N THR A 155 3.17 7.93 0.87
CA THR A 155 2.95 9.38 0.97
C THR A 155 2.32 9.74 2.33
N ILE A 156 1.33 8.98 2.78
CA ILE A 156 0.69 9.19 4.09
C ILE A 156 1.70 8.96 5.22
N LEU A 157 2.50 7.88 5.16
CA LEU A 157 3.51 7.57 6.18
C LEU A 157 4.60 8.65 6.28
N VAL A 158 5.10 9.14 5.13
CA VAL A 158 6.07 10.23 5.08
C VAL A 158 5.45 11.51 5.68
N ARG A 159 4.22 11.87 5.29
CA ARG A 159 3.52 13.04 5.82
C ARG A 159 3.31 12.96 7.33
N GLU A 160 2.89 11.81 7.83
CA GLU A 160 2.66 11.61 9.25
C GLU A 160 3.98 11.64 10.04
N THR A 161 5.06 11.10 9.49
CA THR A 161 6.39 11.20 10.11
C THR A 161 6.83 12.66 10.22
N LEU A 162 6.61 13.44 9.16
CA LEU A 162 6.99 14.85 9.09
C LEU A 162 6.09 15.77 9.92
N SER A 163 4.88 15.35 10.29
CA SER A 163 3.95 16.15 11.09
C SER A 163 4.53 16.51 12.48
N LYS A 164 5.42 15.66 13.01
CA LYS A 164 6.14 15.87 14.28
C LYS A 164 7.18 17.00 14.19
N TYR A 165 7.73 17.26 13.00
CA TYR A 165 8.80 18.23 12.78
C TYR A 165 8.27 19.62 12.40
N LYS A 166 7.18 20.04 13.07
CA LYS A 166 6.41 21.29 12.88
C LYS A 166 7.21 22.36 12.13
N SER A 167 7.02 22.40 10.83
CA SER A 167 7.51 23.47 10.01
C SER A 167 6.28 24.19 9.48
N ASN A 168 6.24 25.52 9.59
CA ASN A 168 5.25 26.37 8.92
C ASN A 168 5.47 26.36 7.38
N ILE A 169 5.96 25.24 6.84
CA ILE A 169 6.15 25.05 5.41
C ILE A 169 4.76 24.87 4.83
N THR A 170 4.37 25.84 4.01
CA THR A 170 3.20 25.72 3.14
C THR A 170 3.35 24.44 2.35
N ARG A 171 2.33 23.58 2.44
CA ARG A 171 2.28 22.31 1.69
C ARG A 171 2.61 22.61 0.23
N GLU A 172 3.67 22.01 -0.31
CA GLU A 172 4.02 22.15 -1.75
C GLU A 172 2.97 21.54 -2.69
N GLY A 173 1.81 21.12 -2.15
CA GLY A 173 0.68 20.58 -2.90
C GLY A 173 1.04 19.31 -3.66
N ASP A 174 0.35 19.11 -4.78
CA ASP A 174 0.47 17.93 -5.63
C ASP A 174 1.87 17.75 -6.25
N LYS A 175 2.67 18.83 -6.35
CA LYS A 175 4.03 18.79 -6.96
C LYS A 175 5.01 17.99 -6.10
N GLY A 176 5.03 18.22 -4.80
CA GLY A 176 5.92 17.49 -3.88
C GLY A 176 5.58 16.00 -3.79
N GLU A 177 4.27 15.68 -3.81
CA GLU A 177 3.79 14.29 -3.87
C GLU A 177 4.19 13.60 -5.18
N ALA A 178 4.01 14.27 -6.33
CA ALA A 178 4.39 13.72 -7.63
C ALA A 178 5.90 13.42 -7.71
N ILE A 179 6.75 14.34 -7.26
CA ILE A 179 8.21 14.14 -7.23
C ILE A 179 8.56 12.96 -6.32
N GLY A 180 7.99 12.91 -5.11
CA GLY A 180 8.22 11.80 -4.18
C GLY A 180 7.78 10.44 -4.73
N ASN A 181 6.64 10.38 -5.41
CA ASN A 181 6.15 9.16 -6.07
C ASN A 181 7.09 8.70 -7.19
N LEU A 182 7.57 9.63 -8.02
CA LEU A 182 8.53 9.33 -9.09
C LEU A 182 9.87 8.82 -8.55
N GLU A 183 10.39 9.46 -7.49
CA GLU A 183 11.63 9.01 -6.84
C GLU A 183 11.52 7.59 -6.30
N ARG A 184 10.41 7.26 -5.61
CA ARG A 184 10.18 5.91 -5.09
C ARG A 184 10.05 4.89 -6.21
N LEU A 185 9.36 5.24 -7.31
CA LEU A 185 9.25 4.37 -8.48
C LEU A 185 10.62 4.08 -9.10
N LEU A 186 11.44 5.11 -9.31
CA LEU A 186 12.80 4.95 -9.83
C LEU A 186 13.66 4.07 -8.93
N ILE A 187 13.60 4.27 -7.61
CA ILE A 187 14.33 3.44 -6.64
C ILE A 187 13.88 1.97 -6.74
N ILE A 188 12.58 1.70 -6.81
CA ILE A 188 12.06 0.33 -6.96
C ILE A 188 12.57 -0.32 -8.25
N VAL A 189 12.53 0.41 -9.37
CA VAL A 189 13.07 -0.04 -10.65
C VAL A 189 14.56 -0.35 -10.54
N PHE A 190 15.35 0.57 -9.96
CA PHE A 190 16.79 0.37 -9.79
C PHE A 190 17.12 -0.81 -8.89
N ILE A 191 16.34 -1.08 -7.84
CA ILE A 191 16.53 -2.26 -6.99
C ILE A 191 16.22 -3.54 -7.74
N PHE A 192 15.11 -3.56 -8.47
CA PHE A 192 14.67 -4.73 -9.21
C PHE A 192 15.68 -5.15 -10.29
N PHE A 193 16.25 -4.17 -11.01
CA PHE A 193 17.29 -4.39 -12.01
C PHE A 193 18.73 -4.37 -11.45
N GLU A 194 18.90 -4.30 -10.13
CA GLU A 194 20.21 -4.28 -9.46
C GLU A 194 21.11 -3.08 -9.80
N TYR A 195 20.55 -1.99 -10.33
CA TYR A 195 21.25 -0.73 -10.61
C TYR A 195 21.39 0.15 -9.37
N TYR A 196 21.95 -0.40 -8.29
CA TYR A 196 22.07 0.28 -7.00
C TYR A 196 22.83 1.62 -7.08
N SER A 197 23.84 1.70 -7.94
CA SER A 197 24.63 2.93 -8.16
C SER A 197 23.77 4.11 -8.66
N LEU A 198 22.68 3.84 -9.40
CA LEU A 198 21.77 4.88 -9.89
C LEU A 198 20.95 5.52 -8.78
N ILE A 199 20.72 4.82 -7.66
CA ILE A 199 20.05 5.40 -6.47
C ILE A 199 20.94 6.50 -5.88
N GLY A 200 22.23 6.23 -5.72
CA GLY A 200 23.22 7.20 -5.25
C GLY A 200 23.34 8.40 -6.19
N LEU A 201 23.48 8.14 -7.50
CA LEU A 201 23.55 9.19 -8.51
C LEU A 201 22.29 10.07 -8.52
N MET A 202 21.09 9.48 -8.45
CA MET A 202 19.83 10.21 -8.39
C MET A 202 19.77 11.12 -7.16
N PHE A 203 20.20 10.62 -6.00
CA PHE A 203 20.20 11.41 -4.76
C PHE A 203 21.23 12.54 -4.77
N THR A 204 22.42 12.29 -5.30
CA THR A 204 23.45 13.33 -5.50
C THR A 204 22.95 14.41 -6.46
N ALA A 205 22.38 14.03 -7.62
CA ALA A 205 21.84 14.97 -8.58
C ALA A 205 20.71 15.84 -7.97
N LYS A 206 19.78 15.21 -7.25
CA LYS A 206 18.71 15.92 -6.52
C LYS A 206 19.27 16.94 -5.54
N SER A 207 20.29 16.54 -4.77
CA SER A 207 20.91 17.39 -3.75
C SER A 207 21.65 18.58 -4.37
N LEU A 208 22.37 18.36 -5.48
CA LEU A 208 23.07 19.43 -6.20
C LEU A 208 22.11 20.47 -6.80
N ILE A 209 21.02 20.02 -7.43
CA ILE A 209 20.03 20.91 -8.05
C ILE A 209 19.35 21.78 -6.99
N ARG A 210 19.02 21.19 -5.83
CA ARG A 210 18.29 21.88 -4.75
C ARG A 210 19.20 22.57 -3.73
N PHE A 211 20.52 22.49 -3.88
CA PHE A 211 21.47 22.98 -2.88
C PHE A 211 21.23 24.45 -2.52
N LYS A 212 21.21 25.34 -3.53
CA LYS A 212 21.01 26.79 -3.33
C LYS A 212 19.64 27.10 -2.71
N GLU A 213 18.60 26.38 -3.10
CA GLU A 213 17.25 26.58 -2.54
C GLU A 213 17.17 26.15 -1.07
N ILE A 214 17.82 25.04 -0.72
CA ILE A 214 17.89 24.55 0.66
C ILE A 214 18.69 25.52 1.51
N GLU A 215 19.84 26.00 1.04
CA GLU A 215 20.68 26.98 1.74
C GLU A 215 19.90 28.26 2.07
N VAL A 216 19.25 28.87 1.07
CA VAL A 216 18.44 30.10 1.27
C VAL A 216 17.26 29.87 2.22
N LYS A 217 16.62 28.69 2.18
CA LYS A 217 15.53 28.36 3.11
C LYS A 217 16.04 28.03 4.51
N ALA A 218 17.22 27.44 4.64
CA ALA A 218 17.86 27.09 5.91
C ALA A 218 18.22 28.32 6.72
N GLU A 219 18.71 29.38 6.06
CA GLU A 219 18.98 30.68 6.72
C GLU A 219 17.72 31.29 7.36
N LYS A 220 16.55 31.04 6.75
CA LYS A 220 15.26 31.54 7.26
C LYS A 220 14.65 30.65 8.33
N ASN A 221 14.86 29.34 8.24
CA ASN A 221 14.34 28.37 9.19
C ASN A 221 15.18 27.09 9.18
N SER A 222 15.97 26.86 10.23
CA SER A 222 16.79 25.65 10.38
C SER A 222 15.97 24.36 10.35
N SER A 223 14.72 24.39 10.79
CA SER A 223 13.82 23.23 10.76
C SER A 223 13.46 22.76 9.35
N PHE A 224 13.69 23.60 8.32
CA PHE A 224 13.48 23.23 6.92
C PHE A 224 14.45 22.13 6.47
N VAL A 225 15.71 22.20 6.92
CA VAL A 225 16.74 21.22 6.55
C VAL A 225 16.41 19.85 7.13
N GLU A 226 16.04 19.81 8.42
CA GLU A 226 15.61 18.58 9.09
C GLU A 226 14.38 17.97 8.40
N TYR A 227 13.36 18.79 8.11
CA TYR A 227 12.17 18.36 7.38
C TYR A 227 12.51 17.73 6.02
N TYR A 228 13.36 18.39 5.24
CA TYR A 228 13.76 17.92 3.92
C TYR A 228 14.56 16.60 3.98
N LEU A 229 15.53 16.52 4.91
CA LEU A 229 16.37 15.34 5.09
C LEU A 229 15.56 14.15 5.58
N ILE A 230 14.78 14.31 6.66
CA ILE A 230 13.97 13.23 7.23
C ILE A 230 12.95 12.72 6.22
N GLY A 231 12.28 13.63 5.50
CA GLY A 231 11.30 13.26 4.48
C GLY A 231 11.92 12.43 3.35
N SER A 232 13.11 12.84 2.90
CA SER A 232 13.85 12.12 1.86
C SER A 232 14.33 10.75 2.35
N PHE A 233 14.93 10.66 3.54
CA PHE A 233 15.44 9.39 4.08
C PHE A 233 14.32 8.38 4.32
N ILE A 234 13.19 8.80 4.90
CA ILE A 234 12.05 7.89 5.13
C ILE A 234 11.44 7.43 3.79
N SER A 235 11.30 8.33 2.81
CA SER A 235 10.80 7.97 1.49
C SER A 235 11.71 6.95 0.79
N ILE A 236 13.04 7.16 0.86
CA ILE A 236 14.04 6.24 0.31
C ILE A 236 13.98 4.89 1.04
N LEU A 237 13.91 4.89 2.37
CA LEU A 237 13.83 3.67 3.16
C LEU A 237 12.60 2.82 2.79
N ILE A 238 11.44 3.46 2.61
CA ILE A 238 10.21 2.77 2.19
C ILE A 238 10.37 2.18 0.78
N ALA A 239 10.90 2.96 -0.17
CA ALA A 239 11.11 2.46 -1.53
C ALA A 239 12.15 1.32 -1.59
N ILE A 240 13.22 1.42 -0.80
CA ILE A 240 14.22 0.36 -0.71
C ILE A 240 13.62 -0.92 -0.14
N SER A 241 12.90 -0.80 0.98
CA SER A 241 12.27 -1.95 1.64
C SER A 241 11.26 -2.64 0.72
N THR A 242 10.37 -1.85 0.08
CA THR A 242 9.32 -2.40 -0.78
C THR A 242 9.85 -2.91 -2.13
N GLY A 243 10.84 -2.26 -2.73
CA GLY A 243 11.52 -2.77 -3.92
C GLY A 243 12.28 -4.08 -3.64
N SER A 244 12.91 -4.19 -2.47
CA SER A 244 13.58 -5.41 -2.03
C SER A 244 12.58 -6.55 -1.82
N LEU A 245 11.38 -6.27 -1.30
CA LEU A 245 10.31 -7.26 -1.20
C LEU A 245 9.93 -7.81 -2.57
N ILE A 246 9.71 -6.97 -3.59
CA ILE A 246 9.42 -7.43 -4.96
C ILE A 246 10.55 -8.35 -5.45
N LYS A 247 11.81 -7.96 -5.24
CA LYS A 247 12.97 -8.75 -5.67
C LYS A 247 13.03 -10.12 -4.98
N ILE A 248 12.77 -10.18 -3.68
CA ILE A 248 12.68 -11.45 -2.94
C ILE A 248 11.57 -12.33 -3.52
N PHE A 249 10.40 -11.74 -3.75
CA PHE A 249 9.28 -12.47 -4.35
C PHE A 249 9.56 -12.96 -5.77
N SER A 250 10.37 -12.24 -6.58
CA SER A 250 10.76 -12.73 -7.90
C SER A 250 11.60 -14.01 -7.83
N TYR A 251 12.48 -14.16 -6.84
CA TYR A 251 13.28 -15.38 -6.67
C TYR A 251 12.46 -16.60 -6.21
N LEU A 252 11.30 -16.36 -5.58
CA LEU A 252 10.43 -17.43 -5.11
C LEU A 252 9.50 -17.98 -6.20
N TRP A 253 9.36 -17.27 -7.33
CA TRP A 253 8.33 -17.56 -8.34
C TRP A 253 8.82 -17.63 -9.79
N ILE A 254 10.05 -17.19 -10.07
CA ILE A 254 10.76 -17.37 -11.35
C ILE A 254 11.75 -18.51 -11.18
#